data_AF-A0A967B429-F1
#
_entry.id   AF-A0A967B429-F1
#
_cell.length_a   1.000
_cell.length_b   1.000
_cell.length_c   1.000
_cell.angle_alpha   90.00
_cell.angle_beta   90.00
_cell.angle_gamma   90.00
#
_symmetry.space_group_name_H-M   'P 1'
#
loop_
_entity.id
_entity.type
_entity.pdbx_description
1 polymer ?
#
loop_
_entity_poly.entity_id
_entity_poly.type
_entity_poly.pdbx_seq_one_letter_code
_entity_poly.pdbx_strand_id
1 'polypeptide(L)'
;MFTSSGTSPAGLFASAGTGSRDSLTVSPRAAYQDLLWERAAVVDVEDLQASALRTGRPVLLMCADGSQSRLLAETLRAGGHDNVYAVRGGRRAWARLHLPDVA
;
A
#
# COMPACT_ATOMS: atom_id res chain seq x y z
N MET A 1 33.93 17.08 -20.24
CA MET A 1 33.77 15.70 -19.74
C MET A 1 32.38 15.58 -19.14
N PHE A 2 31.45 14.94 -19.83
CA PHE A 2 30.09 14.71 -19.33
C PHE A 2 30.07 13.37 -18.59
N THR A 3 29.88 13.38 -17.27
CA THR A 3 29.62 12.17 -16.51
C THR A 3 28.13 11.83 -16.66
N SER A 4 27.88 10.75 -17.39
CA SER A 4 26.57 10.09 -17.50
C SER A 4 26.13 9.59 -16.12
N SER A 5 25.23 10.31 -15.45
CA SER A 5 24.47 9.76 -14.33
C SER A 5 23.43 8.78 -14.88
N GLY A 6 23.69 7.49 -14.67
CA GLY A 6 22.73 6.43 -14.96
C GLY A 6 21.50 6.59 -14.08
N THR A 7 20.42 7.11 -14.67
CA THR A 7 19.08 7.09 -14.09
C THR A 7 18.61 5.65 -14.00
N SER A 8 18.69 5.05 -12.80
CA SER A 8 18.01 3.80 -12.50
C SER A 8 16.51 3.95 -12.81
N PRO A 9 15.88 3.03 -13.57
CA PRO A 9 14.46 3.10 -13.89
C PRO A 9 13.53 2.99 -12.68
N ALA A 10 14.07 2.68 -11.49
CA ALA A 10 13.34 2.70 -10.22
C ALA A 10 12.91 4.10 -9.76
N GLY A 11 13.54 5.18 -10.26
CA GLY A 11 13.20 6.55 -9.87
C GLY A 11 11.94 7.12 -10.54
N LEU A 12 11.50 6.54 -11.66
CA LEU A 12 10.43 7.14 -12.48
C LEU A 12 9.00 6.83 -11.98
N PHE A 13 8.85 5.88 -11.05
CA PHE A 13 7.56 5.56 -10.43
C PHE A 13 7.35 6.22 -9.07
N ALA A 14 8.32 7.00 -8.58
CA ALA A 14 8.27 7.65 -7.27
C ALA A 14 7.37 8.89 -7.21
N SER A 15 6.92 9.45 -8.35
CA SER A 15 6.20 10.74 -8.36
C SER A 15 4.83 10.75 -9.05
N ALA A 16 4.33 9.63 -9.56
CA ALA A 16 2.99 9.56 -10.15
C ALA A 16 1.96 8.98 -9.15
N GLY A 17 1.60 9.78 -8.15
CA GLY A 17 0.58 9.43 -7.16
C GLY A 17 0.49 10.44 -6.03
N THR A 18 0.05 11.67 -6.33
CA THR A 18 -0.24 12.69 -5.32
C THR A 18 -1.52 12.33 -4.56
N GLY A 19 -1.39 11.34 -3.69
CA GLY A 19 -2.33 10.99 -2.63
C GLY A 19 -1.51 10.53 -1.45
N SER A 20 -0.95 11.51 -0.71
CA SER A 20 0.01 11.38 0.40
C SER A 20 0.08 9.98 1.00
N ARG A 21 0.96 9.13 0.43
CA ARG A 21 1.48 7.99 1.17
C ARG A 21 2.41 8.59 2.22
N ASP A 22 1.97 8.58 3.47
CA ASP A 22 2.97 8.65 4.55
C ASP A 22 3.83 7.39 4.43
N SER A 23 4.99 7.34 5.08
CA SER A 23 5.89 6.19 4.97
C SER A 23 5.14 4.86 5.12
N LEU A 24 4.15 4.80 6.02
CA LEU A 24 3.42 3.60 6.41
C LEU A 24 1.96 3.48 5.93
N THR A 25 1.27 4.59 5.63
CA THR A 25 -0.18 4.56 5.36
C THR A 25 -0.53 5.16 4.00
N VAL A 26 -1.61 4.65 3.40
CA VAL A 26 -2.16 5.11 2.13
C VAL A 26 -3.61 5.55 2.32
N SER A 27 -4.04 6.61 1.63
CA SER A 27 -5.45 7.01 1.65
C SER A 27 -6.33 5.96 0.93
N PRO A 28 -7.63 5.80 1.29
CA PRO A 28 -8.50 4.85 0.59
C PRO A 28 -8.59 5.11 -0.92
N ARG A 29 -8.62 6.38 -1.33
CA ARG A 29 -8.68 6.73 -2.76
C ARG A 29 -7.43 6.32 -3.53
N ALA A 30 -6.25 6.52 -2.94
CA ALA A 30 -4.99 6.08 -3.52
C ALA A 30 -4.87 4.54 -3.54
N ALA A 31 -5.33 3.87 -2.48
CA ALA A 31 -5.38 2.41 -2.45
C ALA A 31 -6.30 1.82 -3.53
N TYR A 32 -7.49 2.42 -3.71
CA TYR A 32 -8.42 2.02 -4.77
C TYR A 32 -7.84 2.23 -6.17
N GLN A 33 -7.15 3.35 -6.37
CA GLN A 33 -6.42 3.65 -7.60
C GLN A 33 -5.34 2.60 -7.89
N ASP A 34 -4.50 2.27 -6.90
CA ASP A 34 -3.46 1.25 -7.06
C ASP A 34 -4.03 -0.12 -7.37
N LEU A 35 -5.17 -0.47 -6.76
CA LEU A 35 -5.89 -1.71 -7.05
C LEU A 35 -6.39 -1.74 -8.51
N LEU A 36 -7.07 -0.68 -8.96
CA LEU A 36 -7.59 -0.58 -10.33
C LEU A 36 -6.50 -0.65 -11.40
N TRP A 37 -5.33 -0.09 -11.10
CA TRP A 37 -4.18 -0.16 -11.99
C TRP A 37 -3.34 -1.43 -11.82
N GLU A 38 -3.81 -2.39 -11.03
CA GLU A 38 -3.10 -3.64 -10.73
C GLU A 38 -1.67 -3.39 -10.23
N ARG A 39 -1.46 -2.29 -9.51
CA ARG A 39 -0.16 -1.89 -8.95
C ARG A 39 0.05 -2.40 -7.53
N ALA A 40 -1.04 -2.73 -6.83
CA ALA A 40 -1.02 -3.25 -5.48
C ALA A 40 -2.14 -4.28 -5.29
N ALA A 41 -2.03 -5.08 -4.24
CA ALA A 41 -3.13 -5.90 -3.75
C ALA A 41 -3.68 -5.27 -2.46
N VAL A 42 -5.00 -5.16 -2.36
CA VAL A 42 -5.66 -4.85 -1.09
C VAL A 42 -6.00 -6.17 -0.42
N VAL A 43 -5.61 -6.33 0.84
CA VAL A 43 -5.78 -7.57 1.60
C VAL A 43 -6.24 -7.23 2.99
N ASP A 44 -7.28 -7.93 3.47
CA ASP A 44 -7.69 -7.79 4.85
C ASP A 44 -6.71 -8.47 5.80
N VAL A 45 -6.55 -7.88 6.98
CA VAL A 45 -5.63 -8.37 8.00
C VAL A 45 -5.91 -9.83 8.36
N GLU A 46 -7.19 -10.19 8.41
CA GLU A 46 -7.66 -11.54 8.73
C GLU A 46 -7.33 -12.56 7.63
N ASP A 47 -7.26 -12.13 6.37
CA ASP A 47 -7.00 -12.97 5.20
C ASP A 47 -5.54 -12.94 4.74
N LEU A 48 -4.68 -12.18 5.42
CA LEU A 48 -3.28 -12.03 5.05
C LEU A 48 -2.53 -13.37 5.09
N GLN A 49 -2.20 -13.88 3.91
CA GLN A 49 -1.36 -15.06 3.75
C GLN A 49 0.11 -14.68 3.59
N ALA A 50 1.02 -15.47 4.17
CA ALA A 50 2.46 -15.26 4.03
C ALA A 50 2.94 -15.31 2.56
N SER A 51 2.19 -15.96 1.67
CA SER A 51 2.47 -15.97 0.23
C SER A 51 2.32 -14.59 -0.42
N ALA A 52 1.37 -13.77 0.04
CA ALA A 52 1.12 -12.44 -0.53
C ALA A 52 2.35 -11.53 -0.37
N LEU A 53 3.05 -11.64 0.77
CA LEU A 53 4.25 -10.87 1.09
C LEU A 53 5.49 -11.22 0.24
N ARG A 54 5.49 -12.40 -0.42
CA ARG A 54 6.63 -12.87 -1.25
C ARG A 54 6.54 -12.40 -2.69
N THR A 55 5.43 -11.80 -3.10
CA THR A 55 5.20 -11.39 -4.50
C THR A 55 6.04 -10.19 -4.92
N GLY A 56 6.64 -9.47 -3.96
CA GLY A 56 7.37 -8.21 -4.19
C GLY A 56 6.46 -7.03 -4.57
N ARG A 57 5.17 -7.28 -4.84
CA ARG A 57 4.17 -6.26 -5.13
C ARG A 57 3.71 -5.58 -3.83
N PRO A 58 3.33 -4.29 -3.87
CA PRO A 58 2.77 -3.61 -2.71
C PRO A 58 1.52 -4.33 -2.18
N VAL A 59 1.50 -4.55 -0.87
CA VAL A 59 0.33 -5.11 -0.15
C VAL A 59 -0.26 -4.02 0.73
N LEU A 60 -1.52 -3.69 0.50
CA LEU A 60 -2.28 -2.68 1.22
C LEU A 60 -3.19 -3.38 2.21
N LEU A 61 -2.80 -3.36 3.49
CA LEU A 61 -3.53 -3.98 4.58
C LEU A 61 -4.74 -3.14 4.97
N MET A 62 -5.87 -3.81 5.13
CA MET A 62 -7.10 -3.21 5.59
C MET A 62 -7.69 -3.98 6.77
N CYS A 63 -8.25 -3.24 7.72
CA CYS A 63 -9.10 -3.80 8.76
C CYS A 63 -10.32 -2.89 8.93
N ALA A 64 -11.10 -3.06 10.00
CA ALA A 64 -12.32 -2.28 10.23
C ALA A 64 -12.09 -0.75 10.26
N ASP A 65 -11.08 -0.28 10.99
CA ASP A 65 -10.84 1.16 11.24
C ASP A 65 -9.40 1.64 10.99
N GLY A 66 -8.52 0.75 10.55
CA GLY A 66 -7.13 1.06 10.22
C GLY A 66 -6.13 0.89 11.37
N SER A 67 -6.57 0.55 12.58
CA SER A 67 -5.70 0.37 13.75
C SER A 67 -4.80 -0.87 13.63
N GLN A 68 -5.40 -2.05 13.49
CA GLN A 68 -4.68 -3.32 13.38
C GLN A 68 -3.83 -3.39 12.11
N SER A 69 -4.35 -2.93 10.97
CA SER A 69 -3.61 -2.92 9.71
C SER A 69 -2.36 -2.05 9.80
N ARG A 70 -2.40 -0.94 10.55
CA ARG A 70 -1.24 -0.09 10.79
C ARG A 70 -0.18 -0.79 11.65
N LEU A 71 -0.58 -1.36 12.79
CA LEU A 71 0.34 -2.08 13.67
C LEU A 71 1.00 -3.26 12.93
N LEU A 72 0.22 -3.99 12.13
CA LEU A 72 0.74 -5.10 11.35
C LEU A 72 1.71 -4.64 10.26
N ALA A 73 1.41 -3.54 9.54
CA ALA A 73 2.34 -2.97 8.57
C ALA A 73 3.66 -2.54 9.21
N GLU A 74 3.63 -1.93 10.41
CA GLU A 74 4.84 -1.57 11.17
C GLU A 74 5.65 -2.82 11.52
N THR A 75 4.97 -3.84 12.04
CA THR A 75 5.57 -5.12 12.43
C THR A 75 6.23 -5.83 11.25
N LEU A 76 5.54 -5.92 10.11
CA LEU A 76 6.05 -6.60 8.93
C LEU A 76 7.25 -5.89 8.32
N ARG A 77 7.25 -4.55 8.32
CA ARG A 77 8.40 -3.75 7.88
C ARG A 77 9.60 -3.90 8.80
N ALA A 78 9.38 -3.91 10.12
CA ALA A 78 10.44 -4.21 11.08
C ALA A 78 11.03 -5.62 10.84
N GLY A 79 10.22 -6.56 10.32
CA GLY A 79 10.65 -7.88 9.87
C GLY A 79 11.27 -7.94 8.46
N GLY A 80 11.45 -6.81 7.76
CA GLY A 80 12.07 -6.73 6.44
C GLY A 80 11.12 -6.78 5.24
N HIS A 81 9.80 -6.71 5.46
CA HIS A 81 8.83 -6.57 4.37
C HIS A 81 8.59 -5.08 4.08
N ASP A 82 9.38 -4.46 3.21
CA ASP A 82 9.30 -3.01 2.98
C ASP A 82 8.03 -2.57 2.23
N ASN A 83 7.42 -3.47 1.45
CA ASN A 83 6.35 -3.16 0.52
C ASN A 83 4.93 -3.43 1.08
N VAL A 84 4.73 -3.19 2.38
CA VAL A 84 3.42 -3.30 3.04
C VAL A 84 2.98 -1.94 3.56
N TYR A 85 1.71 -1.59 3.39
CA TYR A 85 1.14 -0.31 3.82
C TYR A 85 -0.23 -0.54 4.45
N ALA A 86 -0.69 0.37 5.30
CA ALA A 86 -2.04 0.30 5.86
C ALA A 86 -3.00 1.31 5.18
N VAL A 87 -4.23 0.88 4.89
CA VAL A 87 -5.28 1.78 4.41
C VAL A 87 -5.78 2.64 5.57
N ARG A 88 -5.59 3.96 5.46
CA ARG A 88 -5.92 4.93 6.50
C ARG A 88 -7.43 4.92 6.78
N GLY A 89 -7.79 4.61 8.02
CA GLY A 89 -9.19 4.56 8.48
C GLY A 89 -9.96 3.29 8.11
N GLY A 90 -9.28 2.30 7.50
CA GLY A 90 -9.84 0.98 7.19
C GLY A 90 -11.10 0.98 6.33
N ARG A 91 -11.88 -0.10 6.42
CA ARG A 91 -13.16 -0.25 5.71
C ARG A 91 -14.14 0.87 6.01
N ARG A 92 -14.16 1.40 7.24
CA ARG A 92 -15.04 2.52 7.60
C ARG A 92 -14.74 3.78 6.78
N ALA A 93 -13.47 4.12 6.57
CA ALA A 93 -13.10 5.25 5.72
C ALA A 93 -13.32 4.97 4.24
N TRP A 94 -13.09 3.73 3.81
CA TRP A 94 -13.39 3.26 2.46
C TRP A 94 -14.87 3.43 2.11
N ALA A 95 -15.76 2.93 2.96
CA ALA A 95 -17.22 3.00 2.79
C ALA A 95 -17.74 4.45 2.83
N ARG A 96 -17.19 5.33 3.69
CA ARG A 96 -17.55 6.76 3.73
C ARG A 96 -17.25 7.50 2.43
N LEU A 97 -16.32 7.00 1.63
CA LEU A 97 -15.98 7.55 0.32
C LEU A 97 -16.79 6.92 -0.83
N HIS A 98 -17.74 6.03 -0.50
CA HIS A 98 -18.56 5.29 -1.46
C HIS A 98 -17.73 4.56 -2.53
N LEU A 99 -16.56 4.04 -2.12
CA LEU A 99 -15.73 3.21 -2.97
C LEU A 99 -16.35 1.80 -3.09
N PRO A 100 -16.21 1.10 -4.24
CA PRO A 100 -16.68 -0.27 -4.38
C PRO A 100 -16.07 -1.21 -3.35
N ASP A 101 -16.79 -2.26 -2.97
CA ASP A 101 -16.26 -3.26 -2.05
C ASP A 101 -15.19 -4.10 -2.76
N VAL A 102 -14.01 -4.25 -2.15
CA VAL A 102 -12.81 -4.80 -2.80
C VAL A 102 -12.00 -5.74 -1.90
N ALA A 103 -12.50 -6.03 -0.71
CA ALA A 103 -11.78 -6.76 0.31
C ALA A 103 -12.66 -7.88 0.88
#